data_AF-A0A168MJA1-F1
#
_entry.id   AF-A0A168MJA1-F1
#
_cell.length_a   1.000
_cell.length_b   1.000
_cell.length_c   1.000
_cell.angle_alpha   90.00
_cell.angle_beta   90.00
_cell.angle_gamma   90.00
#
_symmetry.space_group_name_H-M   'P 1'
#
loop_
_entity.id
_entity.type
_entity.pdbx_description
1 polymer ?
#
loop_
_entity_poly.entity_id
_entity_poly.type
_entity_poly.pdbx_seq_one_letter_code
_entity_poly.pdbx_strand_id
1 'polypeptide(L)' 'MIEFGDYKCPSCKAWSEHLYPQLMKEYVDTSKVKFAYINVLFHGEESELASLAVESVFDQDPEAFWK' A
#
# COMPACT_ATOMS: atom_id res chain seq x y z
N MET A 1 -6.63 9.67 3.47
CA MET A 1 -6.69 8.42 4.23
C MET A 1 -5.34 7.76 4.15
N ILE A 2 -4.91 7.12 5.23
CA ILE A 2 -3.59 6.50 5.34
C ILE A 2 -3.78 5.06 5.77
N GLU A 3 -3.17 4.12 5.06
CA GLU A 3 -3.01 2.74 5.52
C GLU A 3 -1.61 2.59 6.14
N PHE A 4 -1.54 2.01 7.33
CA PHE A 4 -0.31 1.53 7.92
C PHE A 4 -0.28 0.02 7.72
N GLY A 5 0.59 -0.46 6.86
CA GLY A 5 0.54 -1.84 6.36
C GLY A 5 1.90 -2.51 6.32
N ASP A 6 1.86 -3.84 6.29
CA ASP A 6 3.02 -4.71 6.12
C ASP A 6 2.71 -5.70 5.00
N TYR A 7 3.62 -5.84 4.03
CA TYR A 7 3.45 -6.72 2.87
C TYR A 7 3.34 -8.20 3.22
N LYS A 8 3.78 -8.62 4.41
CA LYS A 8 3.64 -10.00 4.89
C LYS A 8 2.36 -10.22 5.70
N CYS A 9 1.63 -9.17 6.05
CA CYS A 9 0.43 -9.26 6.88
C CYS A 9 -0.77 -9.87 6.11
N PRO A 10 -1.35 -10.99 6.58
CA PRO A 10 -2.51 -11.60 5.93
C PRO A 10 -3.74 -10.69 5.88
N SER A 11 -3.94 -9.88 6.91
CA SER A 11 -5.05 -8.92 6.96
C SER A 11 -4.86 -7.76 5.99
N CYS A 12 -3.63 -7.27 5.81
CA CYS A 12 -3.32 -6.25 4.79
C CYS A 12 -3.58 -6.80 3.37
N LYS A 13 -3.24 -8.07 3.13
CA LYS A 13 -3.58 -8.74 1.86
C LYS A 13 -5.10 -8.82 1.63
N ALA A 14 -5.87 -9.28 2.63
CA ALA A 14 -7.32 -9.35 2.50
C ALA A 14 -7.94 -7.95 2.27
N TRP A 15 -7.39 -6.93 2.92
CA TRP A 15 -7.79 -5.54 2.72
C TRP A 15 -7.49 -5.06 1.28
N SER A 16 -6.30 -5.32 0.76
CA SER A 16 -5.90 -4.89 -0.59
C SER A 16 -6.68 -5.61 -1.70
N GLU A 17 -7.05 -6.87 -1.50
CA GLU A 17 -7.83 -7.66 -2.47
C GLU A 17 -9.33 -7.31 -2.48
N HIS A 18 -9.89 -6.89 -1.33
CA HIS A 18 -11.35 -6.76 -1.20
C HIS A 18 -11.85 -5.33 -0.98
N LEU A 19 -11.15 -4.53 -0.17
CA LEU A 19 -11.63 -3.21 0.26
C LEU A 19 -10.95 -2.08 -0.51
N TYR A 20 -9.65 -2.21 -0.78
CA TYR A 20 -8.89 -1.20 -1.52
C TYR A 20 -9.52 -0.85 -2.89
N PRO A 21 -9.96 -1.79 -3.74
CA PRO A 21 -10.53 -1.44 -5.04
C PRO A 21 -11.83 -0.64 -4.93
N GLN A 22 -12.66 -0.95 -3.93
CA GLN A 22 -13.92 -0.24 -3.68
C GLN A 22 -13.66 1.18 -3.21
N LEU A 23 -12.73 1.33 -2.25
CA LEU A 23 -12.29 2.62 -1.75
C LEU A 23 -11.73 3.52 -2.87
N MET A 24 -10.85 2.98 -3.71
CA MET A 24 -10.24 3.72 -4.81
C MET A 24 -11.32 4.29 -5.73
N LYS A 25 -12.25 3.42 -6.18
CA LYS A 25 -13.34 3.80 -7.07
C LYS A 25 -14.30 4.83 -6.46
N GLU A 26 -14.68 4.67 -5.19
CA GLU A 26 -15.74 5.49 -4.58
C GLU A 26 -15.24 6.84 -4.05
N TYR A 27 -13.96 6.92 -3.66
CA TYR A 27 -13.42 8.06 -2.94
C TYR A 27 -12.15 8.67 -3.54
N VAL A 28 -11.22 7.85 -4.05
CA VAL A 28 -9.93 8.37 -4.55
C VAL A 28 -10.08 8.85 -5.98
N ASP A 29 -10.64 8.03 -6.87
CA ASP A 29 -10.88 8.38 -8.28
C ASP A 29 -11.87 9.54 -8.42
N THR A 30 -12.81 9.65 -7.48
CA THR A 30 -13.76 10.78 -7.40
C THR A 30 -13.18 12.01 -6.73
N SER A 31 -11.88 12.01 -6.42
CA SER A 31 -11.14 13.11 -5.78
C SER A 31 -11.69 13.56 -4.42
N LYS A 32 -12.51 12.73 -3.75
CA LYS A 32 -13.05 13.03 -2.41
C LYS A 32 -11.97 12.87 -1.34
N VAL A 33 -11.03 11.94 -1.52
CA VAL A 33 -9.93 11.69 -0.60
C VAL A 33 -8.63 11.43 -1.36
N LYS A 34 -7.50 11.78 -0.74
CA LYS A 34 -6.17 11.28 -1.15
C LYS A 34 -5.84 10.04 -0.33
N PHE A 35 -5.19 9.05 -0.95
CA PHE A 35 -4.73 7.83 -0.28
C PHE A 35 -3.20 7.85 -0.14
N ALA A 36 -2.69 7.30 0.96
CA ALA A 36 -1.27 7.11 1.21
C ALA A 36 -1.05 5.79 1.96
N TYR A 37 0.10 5.18 1.75
CA TYR A 37 0.52 3.95 2.40
C TYR A 37 1.78 4.21 3.22
N ILE A 38 1.86 3.67 4.42
CA ILE A 38 3.04 3.75 5.30
C ILE A 38 3.45 2.34 5.70
N ASN A 39 4.71 2.03 5.41
CA ASN A 39 5.36 0.77 5.75
C ASN A 39 5.44 0.55 7.27
N VAL A 40 5.02 -0.63 7.72
CA VAL A 40 5.17 -1.11 9.08
C VAL A 40 5.87 -2.47 9.05
N LEU A 41 6.86 -2.65 9.93
CA LEU A 41 7.75 -3.82 9.94
C LEU A 41 7.37 -4.80 11.04
N PHE A 42 6.24 -5.50 10.88
CA PHE A 42 5.76 -6.47 11.88
C PHE A 42 6.31 -7.88 11.67
N HIS A 43 6.72 -8.26 10.46
CA HIS A 43 7.17 -9.63 10.15
C HIS A 43 8.67 -9.74 9.81
N GLY A 44 9.49 -8.94 10.49
CA GLY A 44 10.96 -9.07 10.48
C GLY A 44 11.62 -8.72 9.15
N GLU A 45 12.71 -9.40 8.84
CA GLU A 45 13.60 -9.10 7.69
C GLU A 45 12.85 -9.10 6.34
N GLU A 46 11.88 -10.00 6.19
CA GLU A 46 11.06 -10.09 4.97
C GLU A 46 10.18 -8.86 4.76
N SER A 47 9.67 -8.27 5.83
CA SER A 47 8.91 -7.02 5.78
C SER A 47 9.82 -5.85 5.43
N GLU A 48 11.02 -5.80 6.01
CA GLU A 48 12.02 -4.76 5.72
C GLU A 48 12.44 -4.83 4.24
N LEU A 49 12.75 -6.02 3.74
CA LEU A 49 13.10 -6.24 2.34
C LEU A 49 11.98 -5.78 1.40
N ALA A 50 10.72 -6.14 1.71
CA ALA A 50 9.57 -5.72 0.92
C ALA A 50 9.39 -4.19 0.95
N SER A 51 9.51 -3.56 2.12
CA SER A 51 9.44 -2.11 2.25
C SER A 51 10.53 -1.42 1.44
N LEU A 52 11.79 -1.88 1.51
CA LEU A 52 12.90 -1.32 0.72
C LEU A 52 12.66 -1.46 -0.79
N ALA A 53 12.14 -2.61 -1.23
CA ALA A 53 11.82 -2.82 -2.64
C ALA A 53 10.76 -1.82 -3.12
N VAL A 54 9.72 -1.59 -2.32
CA VAL A 54 8.61 -0.71 -2.71
C VAL A 54 8.98 0.77 -2.61
N GLU A 55 9.77 1.19 -1.61
CA GLU A 55 10.37 2.53 -1.58
C GLU A 55 11.26 2.78 -2.80
N SER A 56 12.03 1.77 -3.24
CA SER A 56 12.88 1.87 -4.43
C SER A 56 12.05 2.02 -5.72
N VAL A 57 10.89 1.37 -5.81
CA VAL A 57 9.95 1.56 -6.93
C VAL A 57 9.34 2.95 -6.87
N PHE A 58 8.94 3.44 -5.68
CA PHE A 58 8.37 4.77 -5.53
C PHE A 58 9.33 5.88 -5.96
N ASP A 59 10.61 5.77 -5.58
CA ASP A 59 11.64 6.75 -5.95
C ASP A 59 11.92 6.77 -7.46
N GLN A 60 11.85 5.61 -8.13
CA GLN A 60 12.14 5.48 -9.56
C GLN A 60 10.93 5.77 -10.45
N ASP A 61 9.75 5.26 -10.08
CA ASP A 61 8.49 5.40 -10.82
C ASP A 61 7.29 5.43 -9.85
N PRO A 62 6.90 6.62 -9.39
CA PRO A 62 5.75 6.80 -8.51
C PRO A 62 4.41 6.32 -9.11
N GLU A 63 4.28 6.26 -10.43
CA GLU A 63 3.06 5.78 -11.09
C GLU A 63 2.99 4.25 -11.13
N ALA A 64 4.15 3.58 -11.19
CA ALA A 64 4.22 2.11 -11.11
C ALA A 64 3.98 1.58 -9.70
N PHE A 65 4.25 2.36 -8.65
CA PHE A 65 4.05 1.96 -7.25
C PHE A 65 2.65 1.38 -6.97
N TRP A 66 1.62 1.92 -7.62
CA TRP A 66 0.21 1.57 -7.38
C TRP A 66 -0.33 0.47 -8.30
N LYS A 67 0.52 -0.13 -9.16
CA LYS A 67 0.14 -1.19 -10.12
C LYS A 67 0.38 -2.57 -9.54
#